data_AF-A0AAT9TCE5-F1
#
_entry.id   AF-A0AAT9TCE5-F1
#
_cell.length_a   1.000
_cell.length_b   1.000
_cell.length_c   1.000
_cell.angle_alpha   90.00
_cell.angle_beta   90.00
_cell.angle_gamma   90.00
#
_symmetry.space_group_name_H-M   'P 1'
#
loop_
_entity.id
_entity.type
_entity.pdbx_description
1 polymer ?
#
loop_
_entity_poly.entity_id
_entity_poly.type
_entity_poly.pdbx_seq_one_letter_code
_entity_poly.pdbx_strand_id
1 'polypeptide(L)'
;MSMFRKTQPLAVLVLRDAPDVVAGLRRALETATDSERPGLEHALVLAEDAAARPDAELRGRWVRQRLAAAGHEGPVGSVEAIKVLRRAEPGLTLLQAVTYAREAEAAEA
;
A
#
# COMPACT_ATOMS: atom_id res chain seq x y z
N MET A 1 1.05 35.63 6.52
CA MET A 1 2.25 34.87 6.98
C MET A 1 2.10 33.42 6.53
N SER A 2 2.71 33.05 5.41
CA SER A 2 2.74 31.66 4.95
C SER A 2 3.83 30.93 5.74
N MET A 3 3.44 30.25 6.82
CA MET A 3 4.36 29.42 7.60
C MET A 3 4.46 28.04 6.96
N PHE A 4 5.59 27.80 6.31
CA PHE A 4 6.24 26.50 6.11
C PHE A 4 5.31 25.28 6.06
N ARG A 5 4.92 24.88 4.85
CA ARG A 5 4.51 23.50 4.59
C ARG A 5 5.75 22.63 4.75
N LYS A 6 6.08 22.22 5.98
CA LYS A 6 7.10 21.19 6.22
C LYS A 6 6.68 19.97 5.39
N THR A 7 7.56 19.51 4.52
CA THR A 7 7.44 18.21 3.88
C THR A 7 7.33 17.19 5.00
N GLN A 8 6.12 16.74 5.31
CA GLN A 8 5.95 15.70 6.30
C GLN A 8 6.54 14.44 5.69
N PRO A 9 7.57 13.83 6.31
CA PRO A 9 8.03 12.53 5.85
C PRO A 9 6.84 11.59 5.87
N LEU A 10 6.65 10.86 4.77
CA LEU A 10 5.72 9.76 4.70
C LEU A 10 6.14 8.76 5.78
N ALA A 11 5.34 8.64 6.85
CA ALA A 11 5.58 7.61 7.88
C ALA A 11 5.43 6.20 7.31
N VAL A 12 4.76 6.06 6.16
CA VAL A 12 4.66 4.83 5.38
C VAL A 12 5.39 5.06 4.06
N LEU A 13 6.60 4.50 3.96
CA LEU A 13 7.36 4.48 2.72
C LEU A 13 6.87 3.27 1.90
N VAL A 14 6.12 3.54 0.84
CA VAL A 14 5.64 2.49 -0.07
C VAL A 14 6.77 2.20 -1.05
N LEU A 15 7.57 1.18 -0.76
CA LEU A 15 8.54 0.64 -1.72
C LEU A 15 7.77 -0.10 -2.82
N ARG A 16 8.00 0.30 -4.07
CA ARG A 16 7.35 -0.26 -5.25
C ARG A 16 8.36 -1.08 -6.05
N ASP A 17 8.43 -2.37 -5.76
CA ASP A 17 9.22 -3.30 -6.57
C ASP A 17 8.42 -3.82 -7.79
N ALA A 18 7.10 -3.66 -7.77
CA ALA A 18 6.22 -4.18 -8.81
C ALA A 18 6.56 -3.67 -10.24
N PRO A 19 6.90 -2.39 -10.48
CA PRO A 19 7.33 -1.94 -11.81
C PRO A 19 8.62 -2.61 -12.30
N ASP A 20 9.58 -2.88 -11.41
CA ASP A 20 10.83 -3.56 -11.76
C ASP A 20 10.58 -5.05 -12.08
N VAL A 21 9.64 -5.68 -11.36
CA VAL A 21 9.17 -7.05 -11.67
C VAL A 21 8.51 -7.08 -13.05
N VAL A 22 7.64 -6.11 -13.38
CA VAL A 22 7.03 -5.98 -14.72
C VAL A 22 8.11 -5.85 -15.80
N ALA A 23 9.13 -5.01 -15.57
CA ALA A 23 10.24 -4.86 -16.51
C ALA A 23 11.07 -6.15 -16.65
N GLY A 24 11.25 -6.91 -15.56
CA GLY A 24 11.88 -8.23 -15.59
C GLY A 24 11.09 -9.24 -16.43
N LEU A 25 9.77 -9.31 -16.23
CA LEU A 25 8.89 -10.24 -16.95
C LEU A 25 8.81 -9.92 -18.45
N ARG A 26 8.74 -8.64 -18.81
CA ARG A 26 8.79 -8.22 -20.23
C ARG A 26 10.08 -8.66 -20.90
N ARG A 27 11.23 -8.48 -20.24
CA ARG A 27 12.53 -8.95 -20.75
C ARG A 27 12.60 -10.48 -20.86
N ALA A 28 12.04 -11.22 -19.90
CA ALA A 28 11.99 -12.67 -19.96
C ALA A 28 11.17 -13.15 -21.18
N LEU A 29 10.05 -12.48 -21.51
CA LEU A 29 9.20 -12.82 -22.65
C LEU A 29 9.86 -12.65 -24.02
N GLU A 30 10.87 -11.78 -24.12
CA GLU A 30 11.65 -11.59 -25.35
C GLU A 30 12.42 -12.86 -25.76
N THR A 31 12.76 -13.71 -24.80
CA THR A 31 13.55 -14.93 -25.00
C THR A 31 12.84 -16.22 -24.56
N ALA A 32 11.58 -16.11 -24.13
CA ALA A 32 10.81 -17.23 -23.62
C ALA A 32 10.54 -18.30 -24.68
N THR A 33 10.73 -19.55 -24.28
CA THR A 33 10.34 -20.72 -25.05
C THR A 33 8.82 -20.85 -25.13
N ASP A 34 8.31 -21.61 -26.11
CA ASP A 34 6.87 -21.82 -26.27
C ASP A 34 6.20 -22.45 -25.04
N SER A 35 6.95 -23.25 -24.27
CA SER A 35 6.43 -23.86 -23.03
C SER A 35 6.35 -22.88 -21.86
N GLU A 36 7.23 -21.88 -21.81
CA GLU A 36 7.29 -20.91 -20.70
C GLU A 36 6.43 -19.67 -20.95
N ARG A 37 6.25 -19.31 -22.22
CA ARG A 37 5.55 -18.10 -22.66
C ARG A 37 4.16 -17.93 -22.03
N PRO A 38 3.25 -18.93 -22.02
CA PRO A 38 1.92 -18.75 -21.43
C PRO A 38 1.96 -18.42 -19.93
N GLY A 39 2.89 -19.05 -19.20
CA GLY A 39 3.07 -18.79 -17.76
C GLY A 39 3.62 -17.40 -17.48
N LEU A 40 4.59 -16.94 -18.29
CA LEU A 40 5.18 -15.60 -18.18
C LEU A 40 4.19 -14.49 -18.57
N GLU A 41 3.34 -14.73 -19.58
CA GLU A 41 2.26 -13.80 -19.95
C GLU A 41 1.25 -13.66 -18.81
N HIS A 42 0.84 -14.77 -18.18
CA HIS A 42 -0.05 -14.71 -17.02
C HIS A 42 0.59 -13.99 -15.83
N ALA A 43 1.87 -14.28 -15.55
CA ALA A 43 2.62 -13.59 -14.50
C ALA A 43 2.73 -12.07 -14.77
N LEU A 44 2.93 -11.68 -16.03
CA LEU A 44 3.01 -10.27 -16.43
C LEU A 44 1.71 -9.54 -16.13
N VAL A 45 0.55 -10.12 -16.48
CA VAL A 45 -0.77 -9.52 -16.19
C VAL A 45 -0.92 -9.28 -14.68
N LEU A 46 -0.61 -10.28 -13.86
CA LEU A 46 -0.72 -10.15 -12.39
C LEU A 46 0.25 -9.09 -11.82
N ALA A 47 1.45 -8.99 -12.38
CA ALA A 47 2.43 -8.01 -11.97
C ALA A 47 2.03 -6.58 -12.38
N GLU A 48 1.47 -6.41 -13.58
CA GLU A 48 0.94 -5.14 -14.07
C GLU A 48 -0.24 -4.66 -13.20
N ASP A 49 -1.17 -5.55 -12.85
CA ASP A 49 -2.27 -5.25 -11.93
C ASP A 49 -1.73 -4.80 -10.55
N ALA A 50 -0.70 -5.50 -10.03
CA ALA A 50 -0.07 -5.12 -8.76
C ALA A 50 0.65 -3.77 -8.83
N ALA A 51 1.32 -3.48 -9.96
CA ALA A 51 2.00 -2.21 -10.20
C ALA A 51 1.02 -1.04 -10.34
N ALA A 52 -0.17 -1.28 -10.90
CA ALA A 52 -1.20 -0.27 -11.11
C ALA A 52 -1.97 0.13 -9.84
N ARG A 53 -1.87 -0.64 -8.74
CA ARG A 53 -2.61 -0.33 -7.50
C ARG A 53 -2.27 1.05 -6.95
N PRO A 54 -3.26 1.91 -6.66
CA PRO A 54 -3.01 3.23 -6.06
C PRO A 54 -2.35 3.16 -4.69
N ASP A 55 -1.51 4.14 -4.35
CA ASP A 55 -0.86 4.20 -3.03
C ASP A 55 -1.85 4.26 -1.87
N ALA A 56 -3.01 4.90 -2.07
CA ALA A 56 -4.07 4.97 -1.07
C ALA A 56 -4.59 3.59 -0.68
N GLU A 57 -4.75 2.69 -1.65
CA GLU A 57 -5.16 1.30 -1.39
C GLU A 57 -4.10 0.55 -0.58
N LEU A 58 -2.82 0.73 -0.92
CA LEU A 58 -1.72 0.10 -0.19
C LEU A 58 -1.62 0.59 1.26
N ARG A 59 -1.77 1.90 1.47
CA ARG A 59 -1.81 2.47 2.82
C ARG A 59 -3.01 1.97 3.61
N GLY A 60 -4.17 1.87 2.97
CA GLY A 60 -5.38 1.31 3.59
C GLY A 60 -5.18 -0.16 4.02
N ARG A 61 -4.57 -0.98 3.14
CA ARG A 61 -4.19 -2.37 3.47
C ARG A 61 -3.21 -2.42 4.63
N TRP A 62 -2.20 -1.56 4.64
CA TRP A 62 -1.23 -1.48 5.73
C TRP A 62 -1.90 -1.13 7.07
N VAL A 63 -2.80 -0.13 7.09
CA VAL A 63 -3.56 0.23 8.31
C VAL A 63 -4.31 -0.98 8.86
N ARG A 64 -5.03 -1.72 8.02
CA ARG A 64 -5.75 -2.93 8.45
C ARG A 64 -4.82 -3.96 9.06
N GLN A 65 -3.67 -4.22 8.43
CA GLN A 65 -2.68 -5.16 8.95
C GLN A 65 -2.12 -4.71 10.31
N ARG A 66 -1.88 -3.41 10.51
CA ARG A 66 -1.42 -2.86 11.80
C ARG A 66 -2.49 -3.00 12.89
N LEU A 67 -3.75 -2.69 12.58
CA LEU A 67 -4.87 -2.83 13.52
C LEU A 67 -5.10 -4.29 13.90
N ALA A 68 -5.10 -5.19 12.92
CA ALA A 68 -5.22 -6.64 13.17
C ALA A 68 -4.06 -7.18 14.03
N ALA A 69 -2.81 -6.76 13.75
CA ALA A 69 -1.65 -7.14 14.56
C ALA A 69 -1.74 -6.61 16.01
N ALA A 70 -2.44 -5.50 16.22
CA ALA A 70 -2.70 -4.93 17.54
C ALA A 70 -3.98 -5.50 18.21
N GLY A 71 -4.67 -6.45 17.58
CA GLY A 71 -5.90 -7.06 18.10
C GLY A 71 -7.13 -6.14 18.09
N HIS A 72 -7.14 -5.10 17.25
CA HIS A 72 -8.30 -4.21 17.12
C HIS A 72 -9.32 -4.79 16.15
N GLU A 73 -10.54 -5.06 16.65
CA GLU A 73 -11.64 -5.68 15.90
C GLU A 73 -12.75 -4.68 15.50
N GLY A 74 -12.63 -3.41 15.90
CA GLY A 74 -13.64 -2.39 15.64
C GLY A 74 -13.50 -1.67 14.29
N PRO A 75 -14.38 -0.71 13.98
CA PRO A 75 -14.33 0.06 12.73
C PRO A 75 -13.00 0.78 12.54
N VAL A 76 -12.47 0.77 11.31
CA VAL A 76 -11.13 1.29 10.98
C VAL A 76 -11.02 2.81 11.17
N GLY A 77 -12.08 3.58 10.91
CA GLY A 77 -12.12 5.03 11.16
C GLY A 77 -12.52 5.44 12.58
N SER A 78 -12.69 4.49 13.51
CA SER A 78 -13.03 4.82 14.90
C SER A 78 -11.89 5.55 15.60
N VAL A 79 -12.22 6.41 16.56
CA VAL A 79 -11.20 7.12 17.38
C VAL A 79 -10.27 6.12 18.09
N GLU A 80 -10.78 4.97 18.50
CA GLU A 80 -9.96 3.92 19.12
C GLU A 80 -8.98 3.32 18.12
N ALA A 81 -9.41 3.01 16.89
CA ALA A 81 -8.51 2.56 15.82
C ALA A 81 -7.39 3.57 15.56
N ILE A 82 -7.70 4.86 15.50
CA ILE A 82 -6.68 5.92 15.32
C ILE A 82 -5.67 5.94 16.47
N LYS A 83 -6.13 5.76 17.72
CA LYS A 83 -5.25 5.68 18.88
C LYS A 83 -4.39 4.42 18.86
N VAL A 84 -4.94 3.28 18.46
CA VAL A 84 -4.20 2.01 18.33
C VAL A 84 -3.14 2.15 17.25
N LEU A 85 -3.50 2.66 16.08
CA LEU A 85 -2.59 2.87 14.95
C LEU A 85 -1.41 3.77 15.34
N ARG A 86 -1.66 4.89 16.03
CA ARG A 86 -0.59 5.80 16.48
C ARG A 86 0.24 5.26 17.65
N ARG A 87 -0.29 4.31 18.42
CA ARG A 87 0.49 3.57 19.44
C ARG A 87 1.40 2.54 18.79
N ALA A 88 0.89 1.82 17.78
CA ALA A 88 1.67 0.86 17.01
C ALA A 88 2.78 1.53 16.18
N GLU A 89 2.52 2.74 15.67
CA GLU A 89 3.43 3.44 14.77
C GLU A 89 3.62 4.90 15.26
N PRO A 90 4.51 5.15 16.24
CA PRO A 90 4.65 6.44 16.91
C PRO A 90 5.06 7.61 16.00
N GLY A 91 5.62 7.31 14.82
CA GLY A 91 5.99 8.30 13.80
C GLY A 91 4.80 8.92 13.07
N LEU A 92 3.59 8.35 13.19
CA LEU A 92 2.40 8.90 12.56
C LEU A 92 1.91 10.17 13.26
N THR A 93 1.80 11.24 12.48
CA THR A 93 1.00 12.39 12.88
C THR A 93 -0.49 12.02 12.95
N LEU A 94 -1.27 12.78 13.73
CA LEU A 94 -2.72 12.57 13.78
C LEU A 94 -3.37 12.70 12.40
N LEU A 95 -2.94 13.68 11.60
CA LEU A 95 -3.46 13.88 10.25
C LEU A 95 -3.20 12.65 9.37
N GLN A 96 -1.97 12.12 9.36
CA GLN A 96 -1.63 10.91 8.61
C GLN A 96 -2.46 9.71 9.05
N ALA A 97 -2.60 9.48 10.35
CA ALA A 97 -3.39 8.37 10.88
C ALA A 97 -4.86 8.45 10.44
N VAL A 98 -5.47 9.64 10.51
CA VAL A 98 -6.85 9.86 10.06
C VAL A 98 -6.98 9.70 8.55
N THR A 99 -6.04 10.24 7.77
CA THR A 99 -6.04 10.09 6.31
C THR A 99 -5.97 8.62 5.91
N TYR A 100 -5.04 7.85 6.47
CA TYR A 100 -4.87 6.44 6.09
C TYR A 100 -6.03 5.56 6.55
N ALA A 101 -6.66 5.87 7.70
CA ALA A 101 -7.87 5.18 8.12
C ALA A 101 -9.05 5.42 7.17
N ARG A 102 -9.21 6.64 6.64
CA ARG A 102 -10.22 6.93 5.61
C ARG A 102 -9.92 6.23 4.29
N GLU A 103 -8.65 6.17 3.89
CA GLU A 103 -8.23 5.40 2.71
C GLU A 103 -8.52 3.90 2.89
N ALA A 104 -8.37 3.38 4.11
CA ALA A 104 -8.76 2.01 4.42
C ALA A 104 -10.28 1.80 4.28
N GLU A 105 -11.11 2.66 4.87
CA GLU A 105 -12.57 2.57 4.73
C GLU A 105 -13.02 2.68 3.27
N ALA A 106 -12.41 3.58 2.48
CA ALA A 106 -12.75 3.75 1.08
C ALA A 106 -12.38 2.53 0.20
N ALA A 107 -11.36 1.76 0.61
CA ALA A 107 -10.95 0.54 -0.09
C ALA A 107 -11.75 -0.71 0.31
N GLU A 108 -12.81 -0.58 1.14
CA GLU A 108 -13.79 -1.64 1.42
C GLU A 108 -15.02 -1.61 0.48
N ALA A 109 -15.15 -0.57 -0.35
CA ALA A 109 -16.21 -0.43 -1.37
C ALA A 109 -15.73 -0.89 -2.75
#